data_AF-A0A9N9K586-F1
#
_entry.id   AF-A0A9N9K586-F1
#
_cell.length_a   1.000
_cell.length_b   1.000
_cell.length_c   1.000
_cell.angle_alpha   90.00
_cell.angle_beta   90.00
_cell.angle_gamma   90.00
#
_symmetry.space_group_name_H-M   'P 1'
#
loop_
_entity.id
_entity.type
_entity.pdbx_description
1 polymer ?
#
loop_
_entity_poly.entity_id
_entity_poly.type
_entity_poly.pdbx_seq_one_letter_code
_entity_poly.pdbx_strand_id
1 'polypeptide(L)'
;SAIIIVSLKENLFFGIAVNKICFLNNYPTFQNTMEYYELCKLDKTIPLKKQNPFTPKHPFRLLVAGTSESGKTSMVVHLLLGSKYPKIYPWMSGEKRGHKVPKGGSKIFGERYIPCDDLIVVAQHQDEKLWEAVQCFYEFIAMDKQAPWYENVRFKLIAPEKLPDISSFKRTGQFTVIVFDDLAGEPLATQLKVVPFFRSGRHDGISSIYIV
;
A
#
# COMPACT_ATOMS: atom_id res chain seq x y z
N SER A 1 -10.14 -16.51 -9.03
CA SER A 1 -9.05 -15.76 -9.70
C SER A 1 -7.75 -16.01 -8.95
N ALA A 2 -6.62 -16.15 -9.63
CA ALA A 2 -5.31 -16.32 -9.00
C ALA A 2 -4.54 -15.00 -9.04
N ILE A 3 -3.96 -14.59 -7.90
CA ILE A 3 -3.01 -13.49 -7.82
C ILE A 3 -1.61 -14.12 -7.71
N ILE A 4 -0.70 -13.69 -8.57
CA ILE A 4 0.72 -14.07 -8.51
C ILE A 4 1.47 -12.86 -7.97
N ILE A 5 2.11 -13.04 -6.82
CA ILE A 5 3.04 -12.06 -6.26
C ILE A 5 4.44 -12.51 -6.64
N VAL A 6 5.19 -11.68 -7.36
CA VAL A 6 6.59 -11.94 -7.70
C VAL A 6 7.47 -10.91 -7.01
N SER A 7 8.28 -11.37 -6.05
CA SER A 7 9.35 -10.56 -5.45
C SER A 7 10.63 -10.74 -6.28
N LEU A 8 11.11 -9.67 -6.92
CA LEU A 8 12.32 -9.72 -7.73
C LEU A 8 13.56 -9.52 -6.83
N LYS A 9 13.95 -10.59 -6.12
CA LYS A 9 15.29 -10.71 -5.53
C LYS A 9 16.12 -11.64 -6.39
N GLU A 10 17.42 -11.38 -6.50
CA GLU A 10 18.37 -12.27 -7.19
C GLU A 10 18.08 -13.73 -6.79
N ASN A 11 17.54 -14.51 -7.73
CA ASN A 11 17.28 -15.94 -7.67
C ASN A 11 16.40 -16.48 -6.51
N LEU A 12 15.29 -15.82 -6.14
CA LEU A 12 14.30 -16.49 -5.28
C LEU A 12 12.84 -16.15 -5.64
N PHE A 13 12.14 -17.16 -6.18
CA PHE A 13 10.70 -17.12 -6.44
C PHE A 13 9.92 -17.30 -5.12
N PHE A 14 9.03 -16.35 -4.80
CA PHE A 14 7.98 -16.56 -3.80
C PHE A 14 6.63 -16.65 -4.52
N GLY A 15 6.25 -17.84 -4.96
CA GLY A 15 4.89 -18.07 -5.47
C GLY A 15 3.93 -18.27 -4.31
N ILE A 16 3.10 -17.26 -3.99
CA ILE A 16 1.90 -17.48 -3.17
C ILE A 16 0.74 -17.66 -4.13
N ALA A 17 0.27 -18.91 -4.28
CA ALA A 17 -0.98 -19.20 -4.96
C ALA A 17 -2.14 -19.01 -3.96
N VAL A 18 -2.84 -17.87 -4.04
CA VAL A 18 -4.09 -17.68 -3.29
C VAL A 18 -5.22 -18.36 -4.05
N ASN A 19 -5.43 -19.65 -3.77
CA ASN A 19 -6.63 -20.36 -4.21
C ASN A 19 -7.79 -20.02 -3.23
N LYS A 20 -8.90 -19.52 -3.79
CA LYS A 20 -10.13 -18.99 -3.16
C LYS A 20 -10.07 -17.54 -2.67
N ILE A 21 -10.39 -16.62 -3.58
CA ILE A 21 -11.35 -15.56 -3.29
C ILE A 21 -12.46 -15.72 -4.34
N CYS A 22 -13.57 -16.33 -3.91
CA CYS A 22 -14.78 -16.46 -4.73
C CYS A 22 -15.55 -15.14 -4.66
N PHE A 23 -16.00 -14.68 -5.83
CA PHE A 23 -17.14 -13.82 -6.14
C PHE A 23 -17.93 -13.24 -4.96
N LEU A 24 -18.19 -11.93 -5.02
CA LEU A 24 -19.54 -11.37 -4.96
C LEU A 24 -19.50 -9.92 -5.48
N ASN A 25 -19.83 -9.76 -6.77
CA ASN A 25 -20.32 -8.49 -7.29
C ASN A 25 -21.71 -8.25 -6.71
N ASN A 26 -21.95 -7.05 -6.19
CA ASN A 26 -23.18 -6.25 -6.39
C ASN A 26 -23.06 -4.94 -5.60
N TYR A 27 -22.86 -3.82 -6.31
CA TYR A 27 -23.11 -2.48 -5.77
C TYR A 27 -24.64 -2.29 -5.62
N PRO A 28 -25.13 -1.70 -4.52
CA PRO A 28 -25.30 -0.24 -4.50
C PRO A 28 -25.00 0.39 -3.13
N THR A 29 -24.96 1.72 -3.13
CA THR A 29 -25.01 2.63 -1.97
C THR A 29 -23.86 2.58 -0.94
N PHE A 30 -23.16 3.72 -0.90
CA PHE A 30 -22.00 4.07 -0.10
C PHE A 30 -22.28 4.21 1.42
N GLN A 31 -23.17 3.40 1.98
CA GLN A 31 -23.64 3.62 3.35
C GLN A 31 -23.91 2.39 4.22
N ASN A 32 -23.66 1.14 3.81
CA ASN A 32 -23.79 0.01 4.74
C ASN A 32 -23.08 -1.32 4.37
N THR A 33 -22.17 -1.37 3.40
CA THR A 33 -21.64 -2.65 2.88
C THR A 33 -20.11 -2.72 2.79
N MET A 34 -19.42 -2.17 3.79
CA MET A 34 -18.12 -2.69 4.19
C MET A 34 -18.32 -3.60 5.41
N GLU A 35 -19.26 -4.55 5.30
CA GLU A 35 -19.29 -5.68 6.22
C GLU A 35 -17.92 -6.34 6.14
N TYR A 36 -17.08 -6.13 7.15
CA TYR A 36 -16.48 -7.19 7.97
C TYR A 36 -15.90 -8.42 7.25
N TYR A 37 -15.52 -8.34 5.97
CA TYR A 37 -15.02 -9.48 5.22
C TYR A 37 -13.49 -9.59 5.39
N GLU A 38 -13.13 -10.51 6.29
CA GLU A 38 -11.84 -11.20 6.43
C GLU A 38 -10.58 -10.39 6.82
N LEU A 39 -10.72 -9.32 7.60
CA LEU A 39 -9.59 -8.68 8.29
C LEU A 39 -8.99 -9.53 9.45
N CYS A 40 -9.52 -10.72 9.76
CA CYS A 40 -9.25 -11.44 11.01
C CYS A 40 -8.36 -12.71 10.92
N LYS A 41 -7.67 -12.99 9.80
CA LYS A 41 -6.92 -14.26 9.66
C LYS A 41 -5.42 -14.19 9.35
N LEU A 42 -4.78 -13.01 9.34
CA LEU A 42 -3.31 -12.95 9.29
C LEU A 42 -2.66 -12.91 10.68
N ASP A 43 -3.40 -12.52 11.72
CA ASP A 43 -2.87 -12.26 13.06
C ASP A 43 -2.74 -13.50 13.98
N LYS A 44 -3.16 -14.70 13.54
CA LYS A 44 -3.22 -15.87 14.44
C LYS A 44 -1.94 -16.70 14.58
N THR A 45 -0.84 -16.40 13.90
CA THR A 45 0.34 -17.31 13.93
C THR A 45 1.73 -16.69 13.98
N ILE A 46 1.92 -15.37 14.15
CA ILE A 46 3.28 -14.81 14.23
C ILE A 46 3.50 -14.06 15.56
N PRO A 47 4.36 -14.57 16.46
CA PRO A 47 4.74 -13.86 17.68
C PRO A 47 5.34 -12.48 17.36
N LEU A 48 4.76 -11.44 17.97
CA LEU A 48 5.00 -9.99 17.84
C LEU A 48 6.45 -9.50 18.14
N LYS A 49 7.44 -10.41 18.28
CA LYS A 49 8.79 -10.08 18.79
C LYS A 49 9.90 -10.07 17.74
N LYS A 50 9.61 -10.26 16.46
CA LYS A 50 10.56 -9.98 15.37
C LYS A 50 9.79 -9.21 14.30
N GLN A 51 10.43 -8.17 13.74
CA GLN A 51 10.02 -7.56 12.48
C GLN A 51 9.55 -8.69 11.56
N ASN A 52 8.31 -8.61 11.04
CA ASN A 52 7.68 -9.72 10.33
C ASN A 52 8.70 -10.30 9.33
N PRO A 53 9.09 -11.58 9.44
CA PRO A 53 10.17 -12.15 8.61
C PRO A 53 9.84 -12.13 7.12
N PHE A 54 8.56 -11.92 6.77
CA PHE A 54 8.06 -11.79 5.42
C PHE A 54 7.98 -10.33 4.94
N THR A 55 8.25 -9.32 5.79
CA THR A 55 8.31 -7.92 5.35
C THR A 55 9.52 -7.73 4.44
N PRO A 56 9.33 -7.25 3.20
CA PRO A 56 10.45 -6.96 2.31
C PRO A 56 11.37 -5.92 2.96
N LYS A 57 12.66 -6.24 3.08
CA LYS A 57 13.64 -5.21 3.46
C LYS A 57 13.68 -4.16 2.36
N HIS A 58 13.49 -2.90 2.74
CA HIS A 58 13.66 -1.80 1.82
C HIS A 58 15.13 -1.71 1.35
N PRO A 59 15.36 -1.34 0.10
CA PRO A 59 14.39 -1.19 -0.99
C PRO A 59 14.06 -2.52 -1.68
N PHE A 60 12.82 -2.70 -2.15
CA PHE A 60 12.33 -3.94 -2.77
C PHE A 60 11.63 -3.70 -4.11
N ARG A 61 11.36 -4.79 -4.85
CA ARG A 61 10.66 -4.77 -6.13
C ARG A 61 9.57 -5.84 -6.11
N LEU A 62 8.34 -5.44 -6.37
CA LEU A 62 7.18 -6.33 -6.33
C LEU A 62 6.41 -6.21 -7.65
N LEU A 63 6.08 -7.36 -8.24
CA LEU A 63 5.11 -7.46 -9.32
C LEU A 63 3.90 -8.22 -8.78
N VAL A 64 2.71 -7.69 -9.00
CA VAL A 64 1.43 -8.29 -8.62
C VAL A 64 0.64 -8.51 -9.90
N ALA A 65 0.48 -9.77 -10.30
CA ALA A 65 -0.20 -10.14 -11.53
C ALA A 65 -1.49 -10.91 -11.26
N GLY A 66 -2.51 -10.73 -12.09
CA GLY A 66 -3.76 -11.50 -12.02
C GLY A 66 -4.83 -10.99 -12.98
N THR A 67 -5.93 -11.71 -13.12
CA THR A 67 -7.03 -11.28 -14.02
C THR A 67 -7.65 -9.95 -13.56
N SER A 68 -8.37 -9.26 -14.44
CA SER A 68 -9.20 -8.12 -14.06
C SER A 68 -10.14 -8.50 -12.91
N GLU A 69 -10.44 -7.54 -12.03
CA GLU A 69 -11.30 -7.71 -10.85
C GLU A 69 -10.82 -8.77 -9.83
N SER A 70 -9.58 -9.26 -9.94
CA SER A 70 -9.04 -10.25 -8.98
C SER A 70 -8.68 -9.68 -7.60
N GLY A 71 -8.78 -8.36 -7.41
CA GLY A 71 -8.49 -7.70 -6.13
C GLY A 71 -7.02 -7.35 -5.88
N LYS A 72 -6.19 -7.28 -6.94
CA LYS A 72 -4.74 -6.96 -6.83
C LYS A 72 -4.48 -5.63 -6.14
N THR A 73 -5.15 -4.57 -6.59
CA THR A 73 -5.08 -3.23 -5.99
C THR A 73 -5.50 -3.27 -4.53
N SER A 74 -6.63 -3.92 -4.22
CA SER A 74 -7.08 -4.12 -2.83
C SER A 74 -6.03 -4.82 -1.96
N MET A 75 -5.38 -5.86 -2.48
CA MET A 75 -4.29 -6.55 -1.77
C MET A 75 -3.10 -5.62 -1.51
N VAL A 76 -2.66 -4.84 -2.50
CA VAL A 76 -1.56 -3.87 -2.31
C VAL A 76 -1.94 -2.79 -1.30
N VAL A 77 -3.17 -2.26 -1.39
CA VAL A 77 -3.74 -1.31 -0.42
C VAL A 77 -3.71 -1.89 0.99
N HIS A 78 -4.11 -3.15 1.19
CA HIS A 78 -4.03 -3.81 2.49
C HIS A 78 -2.60 -3.90 3.04
N LEU A 79 -1.60 -4.10 2.18
CA LEU A 79 -0.19 -4.10 2.62
C LEU A 79 0.30 -2.70 3.03
N LEU A 80 -0.14 -1.66 2.31
CA LEU A 80 0.21 -0.26 2.61
C LEU A 80 -0.46 0.26 3.88
N LEU A 81 -1.69 -0.16 4.15
CA LEU A 81 -2.47 0.23 5.32
C LEU A 81 -2.12 -0.61 6.56
N GLY A 82 -1.94 -1.92 6.37
CA GLY A 82 -1.66 -2.91 7.39
C GLY A 82 -2.67 -2.95 8.54
N SER A 83 -2.23 -3.50 9.67
CA SER A 83 -3.03 -3.58 10.91
C SER A 83 -3.35 -2.21 11.52
N LYS A 84 -2.72 -1.14 11.02
CA LYS A 84 -2.87 0.22 11.53
C LYS A 84 -4.22 0.84 11.15
N TYR A 85 -4.65 0.65 9.91
CA TYR A 85 -5.91 1.19 9.41
C TYR A 85 -7.13 0.83 10.26
N PRO A 86 -7.45 -0.45 10.55
CA PRO A 86 -8.66 -0.79 11.33
C PRO A 86 -8.65 -0.21 12.75
N LYS A 87 -7.47 0.04 13.33
CA LYS A 87 -7.33 0.62 14.67
C LYS A 87 -7.47 2.14 14.68
N ILE A 88 -7.16 2.79 13.56
CA ILE A 88 -7.26 4.23 13.37
C ILE A 88 -8.61 4.64 12.79
N TYR A 89 -9.23 3.76 12.01
CA TYR A 89 -10.49 4.04 11.31
C TYR A 89 -11.58 4.62 12.22
N PRO A 90 -11.83 4.13 13.45
CA PRO A 90 -12.82 4.74 14.36
C PRO A 90 -12.52 6.20 14.75
N TRP A 91 -11.25 6.61 14.69
CA TRP A 91 -10.83 7.99 14.92
C TRP A 91 -10.99 8.85 13.66
N MET A 92 -10.65 8.29 12.49
CA MET A 92 -10.84 8.93 11.19
C MET A 92 -12.31 9.17 10.86
N SER A 93 -13.16 8.16 11.06
CA SER A 93 -14.62 8.25 10.85
C SER A 93 -15.31 9.16 11.88
N GLY A 94 -14.58 9.52 12.95
CA GLY A 94 -15.08 10.35 14.02
C GLY A 94 -15.98 9.63 15.02
N GLU A 95 -16.07 8.29 14.94
CA GLU A 95 -16.79 7.43 15.88
C GLU A 95 -16.23 7.54 17.31
N LYS A 96 -14.92 7.81 17.42
CA LYS A 96 -14.21 8.06 18.69
C LYS A 96 -14.03 9.54 19.02
N ARG A 97 -14.77 10.46 18.37
CA ARG A 97 -14.73 11.89 18.73
C ARG A 97 -15.06 12.07 20.22
N GLY A 98 -14.20 12.77 20.96
CA GLY A 98 -14.35 13.01 22.40
C GLY A 98 -13.89 11.86 23.31
N HIS A 99 -13.55 10.69 22.77
CA HIS A 99 -12.96 9.61 23.57
C HIS A 99 -11.53 9.95 23.98
N LYS A 100 -11.15 9.55 25.19
CA LYS A 100 -9.75 9.65 25.64
C LYS A 100 -8.88 8.73 24.79
N VAL A 101 -7.87 9.31 24.15
CA VAL A 101 -6.85 8.56 23.42
C VAL A 101 -6.13 7.64 24.40
N PRO A 102 -6.08 6.31 24.12
CA PRO A 102 -5.37 5.36 24.96
C PRO A 102 -3.94 5.81 25.28
N LYS A 103 -3.55 5.70 26.55
CA LYS A 103 -2.19 5.95 26.98
C LYS A 103 -1.35 4.70 26.69
N GLY A 104 -0.46 4.83 25.71
CA GLY A 104 0.50 3.83 25.28
C GLY A 104 0.89 4.16 23.85
N GLY A 105 2.18 4.03 23.52
CA GLY A 105 2.72 4.51 22.25
C GLY A 105 2.11 3.84 21.00
N SER A 106 2.69 4.15 19.85
CA SER A 106 2.23 3.73 18.51
C SER A 106 1.87 2.25 18.36
N LYS A 107 2.48 1.34 19.12
CA LYS A 107 2.19 -0.11 19.11
C LYS A 107 0.72 -0.46 19.36
N ILE A 108 -0.01 0.34 20.14
CA ILE A 108 -1.45 0.10 20.36
C ILE A 108 -2.22 0.24 19.04
N PHE A 109 -1.84 1.24 18.23
CA PHE A 109 -2.51 1.61 16.99
C PHE A 109 -2.09 0.77 15.78
N GLY A 110 -1.27 -0.27 15.98
CA GLY A 110 -0.85 -1.17 14.90
C GLY A 110 0.20 -0.56 13.98
N GLU A 111 0.57 -1.35 12.98
CA GLU A 111 1.66 -1.06 12.06
C GLU A 111 1.22 -1.28 10.61
N ARG A 112 1.76 -0.46 9.70
CA ARG A 112 1.70 -0.70 8.24
C ARG A 112 2.61 -1.88 7.90
N TYR A 113 2.19 -2.77 7.00
CA TYR A 113 3.01 -3.92 6.63
C TYR A 113 4.14 -3.55 5.66
N ILE A 114 3.90 -2.54 4.83
CA ILE A 114 4.92 -1.86 4.01
C ILE A 114 5.09 -0.43 4.56
N PRO A 115 6.01 -0.21 5.50
CA PRO A 115 6.30 1.14 5.99
C PRO A 115 7.03 1.95 4.91
N CYS A 116 6.71 3.24 4.79
CA CYS A 116 7.41 4.17 3.90
C CYS A 116 7.22 5.60 4.37
N ASP A 117 8.21 6.45 4.08
CA ASP A 117 8.13 7.89 4.33
C ASP A 117 7.35 8.57 3.21
N ASP A 118 7.56 8.13 1.97
CA ASP A 118 6.87 8.65 0.79
C ASP A 118 6.13 7.53 0.06
N LEU A 119 4.83 7.69 -0.14
CA LEU A 119 4.03 6.85 -1.03
C LEU A 119 3.65 7.65 -2.28
N ILE A 120 4.07 7.17 -3.45
CA ILE A 120 3.68 7.73 -4.74
C ILE A 120 2.89 6.65 -5.50
N VAL A 121 1.67 6.97 -5.88
CA VAL A 121 0.82 6.11 -6.71
C VAL A 121 0.72 6.73 -8.09
N VAL A 122 1.04 5.94 -9.10
CA VAL A 122 0.93 6.27 -10.52
C VAL A 122 -0.18 5.40 -11.06
N ALA A 123 -1.35 5.99 -11.30
CA ALA A 123 -2.54 5.28 -11.76
C ALA A 123 -3.18 6.03 -12.91
N GLN A 124 -3.72 5.29 -13.88
CA GLN A 124 -4.48 5.85 -14.99
C GLN A 124 -5.82 6.41 -14.50
N HIS A 125 -6.51 5.67 -13.62
CA HIS A 125 -7.80 6.05 -13.04
C HIS A 125 -7.61 6.61 -11.63
N GLN A 126 -7.50 7.93 -11.52
CA GLN A 126 -7.28 8.62 -10.24
C GLN A 126 -8.53 8.71 -9.36
N ASP A 127 -9.70 8.46 -9.94
CA ASP A 127 -11.01 8.42 -9.29
C ASP A 127 -11.31 7.06 -8.64
N GLU A 128 -10.32 6.17 -8.59
CA GLU A 128 -10.43 4.94 -7.83
C GLU A 128 -10.58 5.23 -6.33
N LYS A 129 -11.78 4.95 -5.81
CA LYS A 129 -12.15 5.03 -4.39
C LYS A 129 -11.14 4.39 -3.43
N LEU A 130 -10.41 3.38 -3.88
CA LEU A 130 -9.36 2.74 -3.06
C LEU A 130 -8.17 3.67 -2.82
N TRP A 131 -7.69 4.37 -3.85
CA TRP A 131 -6.58 5.30 -3.71
C TRP A 131 -6.98 6.56 -2.94
N GLU A 132 -8.23 7.02 -3.07
CA GLU A 132 -8.79 8.07 -2.21
C GLU A 132 -8.80 7.67 -0.73
N ALA A 133 -9.18 6.43 -0.41
CA ALA A 133 -9.17 5.92 0.95
C ALA A 133 -7.74 5.84 1.52
N VAL A 134 -6.77 5.42 0.70
CA VAL A 134 -5.35 5.44 1.08
C VAL A 134 -4.87 6.88 1.33
N GLN A 135 -5.22 7.82 0.46
CA GLN A 135 -4.88 9.23 0.63
C GLN A 135 -5.41 9.76 1.98
N CYS A 136 -6.71 9.56 2.25
CA CYS A 136 -7.33 9.98 3.50
C CYS A 136 -6.60 9.42 4.73
N PHE A 137 -6.20 8.15 4.67
CA PHE A 137 -5.46 7.52 5.75
C PHE A 137 -4.07 8.13 5.95
N TYR A 138 -3.30 8.31 4.86
CA TYR A 138 -1.95 8.88 4.94
C TYR A 138 -1.97 10.33 5.45
N GLU A 139 -2.92 11.14 4.97
CA GLU A 139 -3.11 12.51 5.45
C GLU A 139 -3.46 12.52 6.95
N PHE A 140 -4.37 11.64 7.39
CA PHE A 140 -4.77 11.57 8.79
C PHE A 140 -3.62 11.20 9.72
N ILE A 141 -2.81 10.20 9.37
CA ILE A 141 -1.65 9.81 10.20
C ILE A 141 -0.49 10.81 10.14
N ALA A 142 -0.45 11.68 9.14
CA ALA A 142 0.54 12.75 9.03
C ALA A 142 0.07 14.09 9.63
N MET A 143 -1.20 14.19 10.02
CA MET A 143 -1.82 15.48 10.39
C MET A 143 -1.36 16.02 11.74
N ASP A 144 -1.44 15.21 12.80
CA ASP A 144 -1.18 15.67 14.18
C ASP A 144 0.07 14.99 14.76
N LYS A 145 1.14 15.76 14.92
CA LYS A 145 2.43 15.30 15.49
C LYS A 145 2.33 14.83 16.95
N GLN A 146 1.28 15.23 17.66
CA GLN A 146 1.06 14.83 19.05
C GLN A 146 0.21 13.56 19.16
N ALA A 147 -0.43 13.15 18.07
CA ALA A 147 -1.23 11.94 18.07
C ALA A 147 -0.33 10.69 18.21
N PRO A 148 -0.75 9.68 18.98
CA PRO A 148 0.06 8.47 19.17
C PRO A 148 0.17 7.60 17.91
N TRP A 149 -0.68 7.83 16.92
CA TRP A 149 -0.63 7.19 15.61
C TRP A 149 0.17 7.98 14.57
N TYR A 150 0.71 9.14 14.93
CA TYR A 150 1.46 10.00 14.00
C TYR A 150 2.57 9.24 13.29
N GLU A 151 2.68 9.46 11.98
CA GLU A 151 3.84 9.08 11.18
C GLU A 151 4.23 10.25 10.27
N ASN A 152 5.53 10.50 10.13
CA ASN A 152 6.04 11.52 9.21
C ASN A 152 6.03 10.97 7.77
N VAL A 153 4.84 10.93 7.17
CA VAL A 153 4.61 10.33 5.85
C VAL A 153 4.04 11.34 4.86
N ARG A 154 4.24 11.08 3.58
CA ARG A 154 3.63 11.85 2.49
C ARG A 154 3.00 10.92 1.47
N PHE A 155 1.90 11.35 0.88
CA PHE A 155 1.19 10.65 -0.18
C PHE A 155 1.09 11.53 -1.42
N LYS A 156 1.23 10.93 -2.60
CA LYS A 156 0.95 11.58 -3.89
C LYS A 156 0.28 10.57 -4.82
N LEU A 157 -0.87 10.95 -5.37
CA LEU A 157 -1.49 10.28 -6.51
C LEU A 157 -1.21 11.12 -7.77
N ILE A 158 -0.59 10.53 -8.78
CA ILE A 158 -0.19 11.22 -10.00
C ILE A 158 -0.59 10.43 -11.24
N ALA A 159 -0.75 11.16 -12.35
CA ALA A 159 -1.07 10.56 -13.63
C ALA A 159 0.23 10.03 -14.27
N PRO A 160 0.16 9.02 -15.16
CA PRO A 160 1.34 8.44 -15.79
C PRO A 160 2.23 9.47 -16.52
N GLU A 161 1.63 10.52 -17.08
CA GLU A 161 2.36 11.60 -17.78
C GLU A 161 3.18 12.46 -16.83
N LYS A 162 2.75 12.54 -15.57
CA LYS A 162 3.41 13.29 -14.50
C LYS A 162 4.45 12.46 -13.75
N LEU A 163 4.71 11.21 -14.17
CA LEU A 163 5.74 10.36 -13.58
C LEU A 163 7.09 11.09 -13.61
N PRO A 164 7.66 11.42 -12.44
CA PRO A 164 8.97 12.08 -12.39
C PRO A 164 10.08 11.17 -12.92
N ASP A 165 11.11 11.79 -13.49
CA ASP A 165 12.34 11.07 -13.81
C ASP A 165 13.01 10.55 -12.54
N ILE A 166 13.64 9.38 -12.60
CA ILE A 166 14.29 8.78 -11.42
C ILE A 166 15.40 9.67 -10.84
N SER A 167 16.10 10.46 -11.66
CA SER A 167 17.14 11.39 -11.21
C SER A 167 16.62 12.51 -10.33
N SER A 168 15.31 12.77 -10.34
CA SER A 168 14.68 13.73 -9.43
C SER A 168 14.64 13.24 -7.98
N PHE A 169 14.74 11.93 -7.77
CA PHE A 169 14.82 11.32 -6.45
C PHE A 169 16.25 11.43 -5.95
N LYS A 170 16.44 12.22 -4.90
CA LYS A 170 17.72 12.32 -4.20
C LYS A 170 17.75 11.30 -3.08
N ARG A 171 18.93 10.73 -2.81
CA ARG A 171 19.17 9.93 -1.61
C ARG A 171 19.12 10.85 -0.38
N THR A 172 17.91 11.03 0.15
CA THR A 172 17.65 11.86 1.34
C THR A 172 17.62 11.05 2.63
N GLY A 173 17.78 9.72 2.55
CA GLY A 173 17.57 8.80 3.66
C GLY A 173 16.10 8.45 3.90
N GLN A 174 15.16 9.07 3.17
CA GLN A 174 13.75 8.70 3.17
C GLN A 174 13.53 7.46 2.29
N PHE A 175 12.64 6.59 2.74
CA PHE A 175 12.21 5.41 1.99
C PHE A 175 10.95 5.73 1.20
N THR A 176 11.07 5.71 -0.13
CA THR A 176 9.95 5.91 -1.04
C THR A 176 9.40 4.57 -1.51
N VAL A 177 8.09 4.41 -1.52
CA VAL A 177 7.38 3.35 -2.25
C VAL A 177 6.67 4.01 -3.41
N ILE A 178 6.92 3.51 -4.62
CA ILE A 178 6.18 3.88 -5.82
C ILE A 178 5.33 2.70 -6.29
N VAL A 179 4.03 2.93 -6.47
CA VAL A 179 3.07 1.95 -7.00
C VAL A 179 2.69 2.38 -8.40
N PHE A 180 2.82 1.46 -9.35
CA PHE A 180 2.35 1.60 -10.72
C PHE A 180 1.11 0.72 -10.87
N ASP A 181 -0.06 1.34 -10.92
CA ASP A 181 -1.34 0.65 -10.99
C ASP A 181 -1.93 0.76 -12.40
N ASP A 182 -2.19 -0.41 -12.99
CA ASP A 182 -2.78 -0.59 -14.31
C ASP A 182 -2.17 0.27 -15.44
N LEU A 183 -0.84 0.30 -15.54
CA LEU A 183 -0.14 1.01 -16.62
C LEU A 183 0.02 0.18 -17.91
N ALA A 184 -0.60 -1.01 -17.98
CA ALA A 184 -0.47 -1.89 -19.14
C ALA A 184 -1.13 -1.31 -20.40
N GLY A 185 -2.16 -0.48 -20.23
CA GLY A 185 -2.84 0.24 -21.32
C GLY A 185 -2.12 1.50 -21.80
N GLU A 186 -1.09 1.96 -21.08
CA GLU A 186 -0.38 3.20 -21.41
C GLU A 186 0.49 3.06 -22.68
N PRO A 187 0.78 4.14 -23.41
CA PRO A 187 1.73 4.11 -24.51
C PRO A 187 3.09 3.55 -24.08
N LEU A 188 3.76 2.82 -24.96
CA LEU A 188 5.07 2.21 -24.67
C LEU A 188 6.08 3.22 -24.11
N ALA A 189 6.06 4.47 -24.61
CA ALA A 189 6.92 5.54 -24.11
C ALA A 189 6.71 5.83 -22.61
N THR A 190 5.47 5.75 -22.13
CA THR A 190 5.13 5.90 -20.70
C THR A 190 5.55 4.66 -19.91
N GLN A 191 5.27 3.46 -20.41
CA GLN A 191 5.68 2.21 -19.75
C GLN A 191 7.20 2.11 -19.58
N LEU A 192 7.97 2.56 -20.59
CA LEU A 192 9.44 2.56 -20.52
C LEU A 192 10.01 3.49 -19.43
N LYS A 193 9.28 4.53 -19.00
CA LYS A 193 9.68 5.39 -17.88
C LYS A 193 9.64 4.66 -16.53
N VAL A 194 8.93 3.54 -16.43
CA VAL A 194 8.86 2.71 -15.22
C VAL A 194 10.16 1.91 -15.02
N VAL A 195 10.84 1.54 -16.11
CA VAL A 195 12.01 0.64 -16.10
C VAL A 195 13.14 1.12 -15.16
N PRO A 196 13.55 2.40 -15.13
CA PRO A 196 14.58 2.88 -14.23
C PRO A 196 14.25 2.62 -12.75
N PHE A 197 13.00 2.75 -12.31
CA PHE A 197 12.60 2.53 -10.92
C PHE A 197 12.89 1.09 -10.48
N PHE A 198 12.61 0.11 -11.36
CA PHE A 198 12.94 -1.29 -11.10
C PHE A 198 14.44 -1.59 -11.25
N ARG A 199 15.15 -0.93 -12.15
CA ARG A 199 16.59 -1.20 -12.37
C ARG A 199 17.46 -0.56 -11.30
N SER A 200 17.34 0.74 -11.10
CA SER A 200 18.26 1.55 -10.29
C SER A 200 17.64 2.15 -9.03
N GLY A 201 16.30 2.16 -8.86
CA GLY A 201 15.64 2.81 -7.72
C GLY A 201 16.10 2.36 -6.33
N ARG A 202 16.60 1.12 -6.21
CA ARG A 202 17.21 0.64 -4.95
C ARG A 202 18.40 1.47 -4.49
N HIS A 203 19.19 2.02 -5.39
CA HIS A 203 20.32 2.87 -5.02
C HIS A 203 19.87 4.21 -4.43
N ASP A 204 18.62 4.60 -4.67
CA ASP A 204 18.04 5.88 -4.26
C ASP A 204 17.00 5.73 -3.14
N GLY A 205 16.88 4.54 -2.54
CA GLY A 205 15.94 4.26 -1.45
C GLY A 205 14.50 4.01 -1.90
N ILE A 206 14.29 3.72 -3.19
CA ILE A 206 12.97 3.52 -3.78
C ILE A 206 12.64 2.03 -3.86
N SER A 207 11.50 1.66 -3.27
CA SER A 207 10.82 0.39 -3.51
C SER A 207 9.75 0.57 -4.59
N SER A 208 9.62 -0.40 -5.50
CA SER A 208 8.67 -0.33 -6.62
C SER A 208 7.68 -1.48 -6.60
N ILE A 209 6.40 -1.18 -6.81
CA ILE A 209 5.31 -2.15 -6.95
C ILE A 209 4.66 -1.94 -8.32
N TYR A 210 4.54 -2.98 -9.13
CA TYR A 210 3.81 -2.97 -10.40
C TYR A 210 2.59 -3.89 -10.31
N ILE A 211 1.41 -3.39 -10.65
CA ILE A 211 0.16 -4.15 -10.65
C ILE A 211 -0.27 -4.38 -12.11
N VAL A 212 -0.50 -5.63 -12.51
CA VAL A 212 -0.86 -6.05 -13.87
C VAL A 212 -1.95 -7.11 -13.90
#